data_AF-A0A538KFQ7-F1
#
_entry.id   AF-A0A538KFQ7-F1
#
_cell.length_a   1.000
_cell.length_b   1.000
_cell.length_c   1.000
_cell.angle_alpha   90.00
_cell.angle_beta   90.00
_cell.angle_gamma   90.00
#
_symmetry.space_group_name_H-M   'P 1'
#
loop_
_entity.id
_entity.type
_entity.pdbx_description
1 polymer ?
#
loop_
_entity_poly.entity_id
_entity_poly.type
_entity_poly.pdbx_seq_one_letter_code
_entity_poly.pdbx_strand_id
1 'polypeptide(L)'
;MGDWYWIGVCAGLGVGGAAMLCAAAAGILIGLALGEWDEAIGGAVGGPLGVAGAAQIVGGALRRGGTRFGTAAFIGLGALVVAALAWVPALGYVEALAVPALAARLRRRGGERYAGLRILARD
;
A
#
# COMPACT_ATOMS: atom_id res chain seq x y z
N MET A 1 26.09 -16.07 9.26
CA MET A 1 25.68 -14.67 8.97
C MET A 1 26.34 -13.78 10.01
N GLY A 2 27.15 -12.79 9.61
CA GLY A 2 27.84 -11.90 10.57
C GLY A 2 26.94 -10.76 11.07
N ASP A 3 27.34 -10.08 12.15
CA ASP A 3 26.60 -9.00 12.82
C ASP A 3 26.14 -7.87 11.89
N TRP A 4 26.91 -7.60 10.83
CA TRP A 4 26.56 -6.67 9.76
C TRP A 4 25.20 -6.94 9.10
N TYR A 5 24.79 -8.21 9.01
CA TYR A 5 23.46 -8.59 8.52
C TYR A 5 22.36 -8.10 9.44
N TRP A 6 22.52 -8.30 10.76
CA TRP A 6 21.53 -7.91 11.75
C TRP A 6 21.43 -6.39 11.91
N ILE A 7 22.54 -5.67 11.82
CA ILE A 7 22.54 -4.20 11.80
C ILE A 7 21.72 -3.68 10.61
N GLY A 8 21.91 -4.26 9.42
CA GLY A 8 21.14 -3.89 8.23
C GLY A 8 19.64 -4.15 8.37
N VAL A 9 19.26 -5.31 8.96
CA VAL A 9 17.85 -5.66 9.21
C VAL A 9 17.22 -4.69 10.22
N CYS A 10 17.88 -4.44 11.35
CA CYS A 10 17.39 -3.52 12.38
C CYS A 10 17.27 -2.08 11.86
N ALA A 11 18.26 -1.60 11.09
CA ALA A 11 18.20 -0.27 10.48
C ALA A 11 17.06 -0.17 9.45
N GLY A 12 16.87 -1.18 8.60
CA GLY A 12 15.79 -1.21 7.61
C GLY A 12 14.41 -1.23 8.26
N LEU A 13 14.20 -2.08 9.27
CA LEU A 13 12.96 -2.14 10.03
C LEU A 13 12.72 -0.86 10.83
N GLY A 14 13.76 -0.27 11.41
CA GLY A 14 13.69 0.99 12.14
C GLY A 14 13.24 2.15 11.26
N VAL A 15 13.84 2.31 10.08
CA VAL A 15 13.45 3.35 9.12
C VAL A 15 12.03 3.12 8.59
N GLY A 16 11.67 1.87 8.26
CA GLY A 16 10.32 1.52 7.81
C GLY A 16 9.26 1.81 8.88
N GLY A 17 9.53 1.42 10.12
CA GLY A 17 8.65 1.70 11.26
C GLY A 17 8.53 3.18 11.57
N ALA A 18 9.64 3.94 11.52
CA ALA A 18 9.62 5.39 11.67
C ALA A 18 8.78 6.06 10.58
N ALA A 19 8.92 5.63 9.32
CA ALA A 19 8.10 6.15 8.22
C ALA A 19 6.60 5.89 8.43
N MET A 20 6.23 4.71 8.92
CA MET A 20 4.83 4.39 9.27
C MET A 20 4.30 5.29 10.39
N LEU A 21 5.08 5.48 11.46
CA LEU A 21 4.70 6.34 12.58
C LEU A 21 4.58 7.81 12.15
N CYS A 22 5.52 8.31 11.35
CA CYS A 22 5.47 9.66 10.81
C CYS A 22 4.24 9.86 9.90
N ALA A 23 3.91 8.87 9.06
CA ALA A 23 2.73 8.95 8.21
C ALA A 23 1.43 8.95 9.02
N ALA A 24 1.32 8.09 10.04
CA ALA A 24 0.17 8.10 10.95
C ALA A 24 0.06 9.43 11.69
N ALA A 25 1.15 9.91 12.28
CA ALA A 25 1.18 11.16 13.03
C ALA A 25 0.83 12.35 12.15
N ALA A 26 1.35 12.42 10.91
CA ALA A 26 0.99 13.46 9.95
C ALA A 26 -0.50 13.44 9.63
N GLY A 27 -1.07 12.25 9.35
CA GLY A 27 -2.50 12.10 9.10
C GLY A 27 -3.38 12.53 10.28
N ILE A 28 -3.03 12.11 11.50
CA ILE A 28 -3.71 12.52 12.74
C ILE A 28 -3.65 14.04 12.92
N LEU A 29 -2.46 14.64 12.78
CA LEU A 29 -2.27 16.08 12.97
C LEU A 29 -3.05 16.89 11.94
N ILE A 30 -3.12 16.43 10.69
CA ILE A 30 -3.93 17.07 9.65
C ILE A 30 -5.42 16.99 10.01
N GLY A 31 -5.93 15.81 10.37
CA GLY A 31 -7.35 15.66 10.74
C GLY A 31 -7.73 16.46 11.99
N LEU A 32 -6.87 16.48 13.00
CA LEU A 32 -7.07 17.31 14.19
C LEU A 32 -7.02 18.81 13.87
N ALA A 33 -6.16 19.24 12.94
CA ALA A 33 -6.12 20.64 12.49
C ALA A 33 -7.38 21.07 11.73
N LEU A 34 -8.08 20.12 11.09
CA LEU A 34 -9.39 20.33 10.46
C LEU A 34 -10.55 20.25 11.46
N GLY A 35 -10.30 19.75 12.68
CA GLY A 35 -11.31 19.58 13.73
C GLY A 35 -12.18 18.33 13.58
N GLU A 36 -11.77 17.40 12.71
CA GLU A 36 -12.57 16.25 12.28
C GLU A 36 -11.91 14.94 12.75
N TRP A 37 -12.63 14.19 13.59
CA TRP A 37 -12.12 12.92 14.13
C TRP A 37 -12.08 11.80 13.08
N ASP A 38 -13.02 11.81 12.14
CA ASP A 38 -13.08 10.82 11.06
C ASP A 38 -11.87 10.97 10.12
N GLU A 39 -11.51 12.21 9.77
CA GLU A 39 -10.31 12.53 9.00
C GLU A 39 -9.01 12.15 9.74
N ALA A 40 -8.97 12.34 11.07
CA ALA A 40 -7.82 11.95 11.87
C ALA A 40 -7.63 10.41 11.89
N ILE A 41 -8.72 9.65 12.02
CA ILE A 41 -8.69 8.17 11.96
C ILE A 41 -8.33 7.71 10.54
N GLY A 42 -8.93 8.32 9.51
CA GLY A 42 -8.63 8.06 8.11
C GLY A 42 -7.16 8.29 7.79
N GLY A 43 -6.59 9.40 8.26
CA GLY A 43 -5.16 9.71 8.14
C GLY A 43 -4.27 8.76 8.94
N ALA A 44 -4.66 8.41 10.17
CA ALA A 44 -3.93 7.49 11.05
C ALA A 44 -3.77 6.09 10.44
N VAL A 45 -4.80 5.60 9.76
CA VAL A 45 -4.82 4.27 9.14
C VAL A 45 -4.31 4.33 7.70
N GLY A 46 -4.75 5.32 6.93
CA GLY A 46 -4.41 5.50 5.52
C GLY A 46 -2.92 5.79 5.30
N GLY A 47 -2.31 6.62 6.16
CA GLY A 47 -0.87 6.95 6.08
C GLY A 47 0.03 5.71 6.12
N PRO A 48 -0.01 4.89 7.18
CA PRO A 48 0.76 3.64 7.27
C PRO A 48 0.48 2.65 6.14
N LEU A 49 -0.79 2.50 5.72
CA LEU A 49 -1.15 1.62 4.61
C LEU A 49 -0.57 2.11 3.28
N GLY A 50 -0.57 3.43 3.05
CA GLY A 50 0.08 4.07 1.92
C GLY A 50 1.60 3.82 1.91
N VAL A 51 2.26 3.98 3.06
CA VAL A 51 3.69 3.68 3.23
C VAL A 51 3.98 2.21 2.93
N ALA A 52 3.18 1.29 3.48
CA ALA A 52 3.35 -0.14 3.25
C ALA A 52 3.19 -0.51 1.76
N GLY A 53 2.17 0.02 1.09
CA GLY A 53 1.94 -0.19 -0.34
C GLY A 53 3.06 0.38 -1.21
N ALA A 54 3.48 1.62 -0.95
CA ALA A 54 4.57 2.27 -1.67
C ALA A 54 5.90 1.54 -1.50
N ALA A 55 6.19 1.02 -0.31
CA ALA A 55 7.41 0.27 -0.02
C ALA A 55 7.54 -0.99 -0.90
N GLN A 56 6.44 -1.70 -1.19
CA GLN A 56 6.46 -2.86 -2.09
C GLN A 56 6.80 -2.46 -3.53
N ILE A 57 6.25 -1.35 -4.00
CA ILE A 57 6.50 -0.84 -5.36
C ILE A 57 7.95 -0.37 -5.50
N VAL A 58 8.44 0.41 -4.53
CA VAL A 58 9.83 0.92 -4.51
C VAL A 58 10.82 -0.25 -4.41
N GLY A 59 10.56 -1.21 -3.52
CA GLY A 59 11.40 -2.41 -3.40
C GLY A 59 11.45 -3.21 -4.70
N GLY A 60 10.32 -3.36 -5.38
CA GLY A 60 10.23 -3.99 -6.69
C GLY A 60 10.99 -3.23 -7.78
N ALA A 61 10.87 -1.91 -7.82
CA ALA A 61 11.56 -1.06 -8.80
C ALA A 61 13.09 -1.08 -8.62
N LEU A 62 13.57 -0.96 -7.38
CA LEU A 62 14.99 -1.01 -7.08
C LEU A 62 15.60 -2.38 -7.38
N ARG A 63 14.87 -3.47 -7.08
CA ARG A 63 15.30 -4.84 -7.43
C ARG A 63 15.41 -5.09 -8.94
N ARG A 64 14.69 -4.33 -9.76
CA ARG A 64 14.73 -4.38 -11.22
C ARG A 64 15.80 -3.44 -11.83
N GLY A 65 16.63 -2.81 -11.00
CA GLY A 65 17.71 -1.93 -11.45
C GLY A 65 17.32 -0.45 -11.58
N GLY A 66 16.18 -0.02 -11.03
CA GLY A 66 15.78 1.39 -11.02
C GLY A 66 16.70 2.28 -10.17
N THR A 67 16.84 3.55 -10.55
CA THR A 67 17.63 4.53 -9.77
C THR A 67 16.82 5.01 -8.55
N ARG A 68 17.51 5.26 -7.42
CA ARG A 68 16.85 5.73 -6.18
C ARG A 68 16.12 7.05 -6.40
N PHE A 69 16.79 8.00 -7.06
CA PHE A 69 16.22 9.32 -7.33
C PHE A 69 15.05 9.27 -8.32
N GLY A 70 15.18 8.52 -9.42
CA GLY A 70 14.10 8.39 -10.39
C GLY A 70 12.85 7.73 -9.78
N THR A 71 13.05 6.66 -9.00
CA THR A 71 11.95 5.98 -8.31
C THR A 71 11.27 6.91 -7.30
N ALA A 72 12.03 7.67 -6.51
CA ALA A 72 11.48 8.64 -5.57
C ALA A 72 10.69 9.75 -6.28
N ALA A 73 11.21 10.28 -7.40
CA ALA A 73 10.53 11.31 -8.19
C ALA A 73 9.20 10.80 -8.77
N PHE A 74 9.17 9.59 -9.34
CA PHE A 74 7.93 9.02 -9.87
C PHE A 74 6.90 8.69 -8.80
N ILE A 75 7.33 8.13 -7.65
CA ILE A 75 6.44 7.87 -6.52
C ILE A 75 5.89 9.18 -5.96
N GLY A 76 6.74 10.21 -5.80
CA GLY A 76 6.32 11.53 -5.33
C GLY A 76 5.32 12.19 -6.27
N LEU A 77 5.58 12.17 -7.58
CA LEU A 77 4.66 12.67 -8.60
C LEU A 77 3.34 11.89 -8.60
N GLY A 78 3.41 10.55 -8.51
CA GLY A 78 2.23 9.70 -8.38
C GLY A 78 1.40 10.03 -7.14
N ALA A 79 2.04 10.28 -6.00
CA ALA A 79 1.37 10.68 -4.77
C ALA A 79 0.66 12.05 -4.93
N LEU A 80 1.27 13.02 -5.61
CA LEU A 80 0.63 14.29 -5.92
C LEU A 80 -0.58 14.12 -6.84
N VAL A 81 -0.49 13.25 -7.85
CA VAL A 81 -1.63 12.93 -8.72
C VAL A 81 -2.75 12.29 -7.91
N VAL A 82 -2.45 11.32 -7.04
CA VAL A 82 -3.45 10.68 -6.16
C VAL A 82 -4.10 11.71 -5.21
N ALA A 83 -3.31 12.60 -4.62
CA ALA A 83 -3.82 13.67 -3.76
C ALA A 83 -4.76 14.63 -4.54
N ALA A 84 -4.39 14.99 -5.77
CA ALA A 84 -5.24 15.82 -6.63
C ALA A 84 -6.54 15.09 -7.03
N LEU A 85 -6.46 13.78 -7.28
CA LEU A 85 -7.62 12.94 -7.60
C LEU A 85 -8.54 12.77 -6.39
N ALA A 86 -8.02 12.75 -5.17
CA ALA A 86 -8.84 12.67 -3.95
C ALA A 86 -9.80 13.86 -3.79
N TRP A 87 -9.49 15.03 -4.38
CA TRP A 87 -10.40 16.18 -4.44
C TRP A 87 -11.55 16.02 -5.44
N VAL A 88 -11.55 14.97 -6.26
CA VAL A 88 -12.60 14.71 -7.24
C VAL A 88 -13.59 13.68 -6.64
N PRO A 89 -14.81 14.08 -6.25
CA PRO A 89 -15.78 13.17 -5.62
C PRO A 89 -16.13 11.94 -6.48
N ALA A 90 -16.05 12.07 -7.80
CA ALA A 90 -16.32 11.00 -8.76
C ALA A 90 -15.40 9.78 -8.59
N LEU A 91 -14.17 9.97 -8.09
CA LEU A 91 -13.24 8.86 -7.86
C LEU A 91 -13.66 7.96 -6.71
N GLY A 92 -14.27 8.53 -5.66
CA GLY A 92 -14.86 7.73 -4.57
C GLY A 92 -15.92 6.76 -5.10
N TYR A 93 -16.73 7.18 -6.07
CA TYR A 93 -17.71 6.29 -6.72
C TYR A 93 -17.07 5.20 -7.59
N VAL A 94 -15.97 5.53 -8.29
CA VAL A 94 -15.23 4.54 -9.09
C VAL A 94 -14.59 3.49 -8.19
N GLU A 95 -14.00 3.87 -7.07
CA GLU A 95 -13.43 2.93 -6.09
C GLU A 95 -14.50 2.04 -5.45
N ALA A 96 -15.65 2.62 -5.08
CA ALA A 96 -16.79 1.88 -4.54
C ALA A 96 -17.30 0.80 -5.50
N LEU A 97 -17.17 1.01 -6.82
CA LEU A 97 -17.53 0.03 -7.85
C LEU A 97 -16.38 -0.93 -8.19
N ALA A 98 -15.13 -0.46 -8.16
CA ALA A 98 -13.96 -1.25 -8.51
C ALA A 98 -13.71 -2.38 -7.51
N VAL A 99 -13.87 -2.12 -6.20
CA VAL A 99 -13.67 -3.12 -5.13
C VAL A 99 -14.57 -4.36 -5.30
N PRO A 100 -15.90 -4.25 -5.42
CA PRO A 100 -16.77 -5.41 -5.64
C PRO A 100 -16.52 -6.05 -7.01
N ALA A 101 -16.15 -5.28 -8.05
CA ALA A 101 -15.81 -5.83 -9.35
C ALA A 101 -14.53 -6.70 -9.31
N LEU A 102 -13.50 -6.24 -8.59
CA LEU A 102 -12.27 -7.00 -8.35
C LEU A 102 -12.52 -8.22 -7.47
N ALA A 103 -13.30 -8.08 -6.40
CA ALA A 103 -13.70 -9.21 -5.56
C ALA A 103 -14.48 -10.26 -6.36
N ALA A 104 -15.40 -9.83 -7.23
CA ALA A 104 -16.13 -10.72 -8.13
C ALA A 104 -15.19 -11.41 -9.14
N ARG A 105 -14.21 -10.69 -9.68
CA ARG A 105 -13.21 -11.24 -10.60
C ARG A 105 -12.32 -12.28 -9.93
N LEU A 106 -11.90 -12.06 -8.68
CA LEU A 106 -11.12 -13.02 -7.91
C LEU A 106 -11.93 -14.27 -7.55
N ARG A 107 -13.21 -14.12 -7.15
CA ARG A 107 -14.12 -15.27 -6.93
C ARG A 107 -14.27 -16.15 -8.17
N ARG A 108 -14.40 -15.55 -9.35
CA ARG A 108 -14.50 -16.30 -10.61
C ARG A 108 -13.28 -17.16 -10.90
N ARG A 109 -12.07 -16.70 -10.53
CA ARG A 109 -10.83 -17.46 -10.73
C ARG A 109 -10.58 -18.56 -9.69
N GLY A 110 -11.27 -18.53 -8.55
CA GLY A 110 -11.12 -19.54 -7.50
C GLY A 110 -11.90 -20.84 -7.73
N GLY A 111 -12.97 -20.80 -8.53
CA GLY A 111 -13.87 -21.95 -8.73
C GLY A 111 -13.29 -23.09 -9.58
N GLU A 112 -12.37 -22.80 -10.50
CA GLU A 112 -11.83 -23.81 -11.44
C GLU A 112 -10.71 -24.66 -10.82
N ARG A 113 -10.05 -24.17 -9.76
CA ARG A 113 -8.81 -24.77 -9.25
C ARG A 113 -8.99 -26.05 -8.43
N TYR A 114 -10.22 -26.37 -8.01
CA TYR A 114 -10.55 -27.55 -7.20
C TYR A 114 -11.24 -28.68 -7.98
N ALA A 115 -11.60 -28.47 -9.25
CA ALA A 115 -12.19 -29.50 -10.08
C ALA A 115 -11.18 -30.60 -10.46
N GLY A 116 -9.92 -30.23 -10.73
CA GLY A 116 -8.84 -31.17 -11.06
C GLY A 116 -8.35 -32.02 -9.89
N LEU A 117 -8.43 -31.50 -8.66
CA LEU A 117 -7.98 -32.22 -7.45
C LEU A 117 -8.92 -33.38 -7.07
N ARG A 118 -10.21 -33.30 -7.44
CA ARG A 118 -11.19 -34.38 -7.21
C ARG A 118 -10.95 -35.60 -8.11
N ILE A 119 -10.26 -35.42 -9.24
CA ILE A 119 -9.90 -36.51 -10.16
C ILE A 119 -8.67 -37.27 -9.63
N LEU A 120 -7.70 -36.56 -9.01
CA LEU A 120 -6.49 -37.17 -8.46
C LEU A 120 -6.71 -37.96 -7.17
N ALA A 121 -7.77 -37.66 -6.42
CA ALA A 121 -8.13 -38.37 -5.18
C ALA A 121 -9.02 -39.61 -5.42
N ARG A 122 -9.29 -39.97 -6.69
CA ARG A 122 -10.18 -41.07 -7.06
C ARG A 122 -9.44 -42.36 -7.46
N ASP A 123 -8.12 -42.31 -7.56
CA ASP A 123 -7.26 -43.48 -7.81
C ASP A 123 -6.49 -43.91 -6.56
#